data_AF-A0AAW2S4A1-F1
#
_entry.id   AF-A0AAW2S4A1-F1
#
_cell.length_a   1.000
_cell.length_b   1.000
_cell.length_c   1.000
_cell.angle_alpha   90.00
_cell.angle_beta   90.00
_cell.angle_gamma   90.00
#
_symmetry.space_group_name_H-M   'P 1'
#
loop_
_entity.id
_entity.type
_entity.pdbx_description
1 polymer ?
#
loop_
_entity_poly.entity_id
_entity_poly.type
_entity_poly.pdbx_seq_one_letter_code
_entity_poly.pdbx_strand_id
1 'polypeptide(L)'
;MAQSPRSPLSQAPYLTVSVSDPAKMGNGVQAYISYKVITKTNFPEYDSPEKIVIRRYSDFVWLRDRLFEKYKGVFIPPLPEKSTVEKFRFSAEFIEMRRQALDVFVNRIASHHELRQSDDLRTFLQVDEQTMERARSMEIGIFKKKPADLMQIFKDVQSKVSDVVLGKEKPVDESNPEYEKLKNYIFQLEDHLAEAQKHAYRLVKRHRELGQSLSEFGKAVKLLGDSEGNALGKAFSELGAK
;
A
#
# COMPACT_ATOMS: atom_id res chain seq x y z
N MET A 1 -9.48 57.23 -7.71
CA MET A 1 -8.99 56.06 -8.46
C MET A 1 -9.53 54.81 -7.77
N ALA A 2 -10.47 54.12 -8.42
CA ALA A 2 -11.12 52.93 -7.87
C ALA A 2 -10.14 51.74 -7.90
N GLN A 3 -9.92 51.09 -6.76
CA GLN A 3 -9.17 49.84 -6.70
C GLN A 3 -10.04 48.73 -7.30
N SER A 4 -9.51 48.04 -8.32
CA SER A 4 -10.15 46.87 -8.91
C SER A 4 -10.23 45.73 -7.88
N PRO A 5 -11.35 44.99 -7.82
CA PRO A 5 -11.44 43.82 -6.96
C PRO A 5 -10.51 42.75 -7.51
N ARG A 6 -9.47 42.38 -6.76
CA ARG A 6 -8.67 41.19 -7.06
C ARG A 6 -9.61 39.99 -7.11
N SER A 7 -9.79 39.42 -8.30
CA SER A 7 -10.41 38.12 -8.47
C SER A 7 -9.67 37.11 -7.57
N PRO A 8 -10.38 36.17 -6.89
CA PRO A 8 -9.69 35.11 -6.18
C PRO A 8 -8.86 34.31 -7.19
N LEU A 9 -7.57 34.10 -6.92
CA LEU A 9 -6.75 33.20 -7.72
C LEU A 9 -7.46 31.84 -7.76
N SER A 10 -7.83 31.39 -8.96
CA SER A 10 -8.36 30.04 -9.14
C SER A 10 -7.30 29.05 -8.65
N GLN A 11 -7.57 28.39 -7.51
CA GLN A 11 -6.68 27.36 -6.97
C GLN A 11 -6.55 26.24 -8.02
N ALA A 12 -5.33 25.74 -8.22
CA ALA A 12 -5.08 24.64 -9.15
C ALA A 12 -5.94 23.41 -8.79
N PRO A 13 -6.42 22.64 -9.78
CA PRO A 13 -7.22 21.45 -9.51
C PRO A 13 -6.43 20.42 -8.72
N TYR A 14 -6.99 19.92 -7.63
CA TYR A 14 -6.35 18.95 -6.74
C TYR A 14 -7.33 17.88 -6.27
N LEU A 15 -6.81 16.67 -6.05
CA LEU A 15 -7.48 15.57 -5.37
C LEU A 15 -6.47 14.93 -4.45
N THR A 16 -6.68 15.06 -3.14
CA THR A 16 -5.84 14.48 -2.11
C THR A 16 -6.68 13.53 -1.29
N VAL A 17 -6.14 12.34 -1.01
CA VAL A 17 -6.83 11.32 -0.22
C VAL A 17 -5.94 10.94 0.97
N SER A 18 -6.53 10.70 2.13
CA SER A 18 -5.80 10.15 3.28
C SER A 18 -6.54 8.97 3.89
N VAL A 19 -5.82 7.90 4.22
CA VAL A 19 -6.32 6.69 4.86
C VAL A 19 -5.85 6.64 6.31
N SER A 20 -6.74 6.81 7.27
CA SER A 20 -6.43 6.90 8.70
C SER A 20 -7.35 6.04 9.58
N ASP A 21 -7.17 6.14 10.89
CA ASP A 21 -8.09 5.64 11.93
C ASP A 21 -8.56 4.20 11.71
N PRO A 22 -7.63 3.21 11.73
CA PRO A 22 -8.03 1.82 11.61
C PRO A 22 -8.92 1.41 12.78
N ALA A 23 -10.09 0.85 12.48
CA ALA A 23 -11.08 0.44 13.47
C ALA A 23 -11.56 -0.99 13.23
N LYS A 24 -11.68 -1.78 14.30
CA LYS A 24 -12.28 -3.11 14.22
C LYS A 24 -13.79 -2.97 14.19
N MET A 25 -14.40 -3.52 13.13
CA MET A 25 -15.85 -3.55 12.92
C MET A 25 -16.36 -4.98 13.13
N GLY A 26 -17.49 -5.09 13.82
CA GLY A 26 -18.16 -6.37 14.06
C GLY A 26 -17.47 -7.28 15.09
N ASN A 27 -18.09 -8.44 15.32
CA ASN A 27 -17.67 -9.41 16.33
C ASN A 27 -17.46 -10.81 15.70
N GLY A 28 -16.65 -11.65 16.35
CA GLY A 28 -16.41 -13.03 15.93
C GLY A 28 -15.71 -13.16 14.56
N VAL A 29 -16.08 -14.21 13.82
CA VAL A 29 -15.44 -14.60 12.54
C VAL A 29 -15.64 -13.56 11.44
N GLN A 30 -16.73 -12.78 11.51
CA GLN A 30 -17.05 -11.75 10.52
C GLN A 30 -16.38 -10.40 10.80
N ALA A 31 -15.61 -10.27 11.90
CA ALA A 31 -14.95 -9.03 12.23
C ALA A 31 -13.88 -8.65 11.19
N TYR A 32 -13.83 -7.37 10.82
CA TYR A 32 -12.86 -6.82 9.86
C TYR A 32 -12.29 -5.49 10.34
N ILE A 33 -11.18 -5.06 9.74
CA ILE A 33 -10.63 -3.72 9.95
C ILE A 33 -11.15 -2.79 8.86
N SER A 34 -11.75 -1.68 9.26
CA SER A 34 -12.08 -0.55 8.40
C SER A 34 -11.11 0.60 8.61
N TYR A 35 -11.11 1.53 7.68
CA TYR A 35 -10.26 2.70 7.62
C TYR A 35 -11.13 3.92 7.32
N LYS A 36 -10.78 5.05 7.91
CA LYS A 36 -11.34 6.34 7.52
C LYS A 36 -10.62 6.83 6.27
N VAL A 37 -11.36 7.05 5.19
CA VAL A 37 -10.85 7.62 3.95
C VAL A 37 -11.38 9.04 3.83
N ILE A 38 -10.46 10.01 3.89
CA ILE A 38 -10.77 11.44 3.79
C ILE A 38 -10.33 11.91 2.42
N THR A 39 -11.26 12.46 1.66
CA THR A 39 -11.01 13.05 0.34
C THR A 39 -11.11 14.55 0.46
N LYS A 40 -10.11 15.27 -0.05
CA LYS A 40 -10.12 16.73 -0.20
C LYS A 40 -9.89 17.11 -1.64
N THR A 41 -10.75 17.95 -2.20
CA THR A 41 -10.69 18.29 -3.62
C THR A 41 -11.45 19.56 -3.95
N ASN A 42 -11.12 20.17 -5.09
CA ASN A 42 -11.89 21.23 -5.74
C ASN A 42 -12.49 20.79 -7.09
N PHE A 43 -12.49 19.49 -7.40
CA PHE A 43 -13.13 18.95 -8.60
C PHE A 43 -14.66 19.04 -8.48
N PRO A 44 -15.37 19.61 -9.47
CA PRO A 44 -16.83 19.74 -9.47
C PRO A 44 -17.56 18.38 -9.50
N GLU A 45 -16.85 17.33 -9.88
CA GLU A 45 -17.26 15.94 -9.88
C GLU A 45 -17.60 15.36 -8.49
N TYR A 46 -17.19 16.04 -7.42
CA TYR A 46 -17.34 15.61 -6.03
C TYR A 46 -18.38 16.47 -5.30
N ASP A 47 -19.21 15.82 -4.49
CA ASP A 47 -20.35 16.42 -3.80
C ASP A 47 -19.94 17.50 -2.79
N SER A 48 -18.73 17.40 -2.24
CA SER A 48 -18.21 18.33 -1.24
C SER A 48 -16.69 18.50 -1.35
N PRO A 49 -16.14 19.67 -0.95
CA PRO A 49 -14.69 19.89 -0.96
C PRO A 49 -13.92 18.95 -0.02
N GLU A 50 -14.60 18.45 1.01
CA GLU A 50 -14.08 17.44 1.93
C GLU A 50 -15.17 16.38 2.16
N LYS A 51 -14.81 15.10 2.01
CA LYS A 51 -15.71 13.95 2.22
C LYS A 51 -15.00 12.89 3.03
N ILE A 52 -15.71 12.31 4.00
CA ILE A 52 -15.21 11.20 4.82
C ILE A 52 -16.09 9.98 4.56
N VAL A 53 -15.46 8.86 4.24
CA VAL A 53 -16.12 7.56 4.10
C VAL A 53 -15.36 6.49 4.88
N ILE A 54 -16.05 5.41 5.23
CA ILE A 54 -15.44 4.24 5.87
C ILE A 54 -15.26 3.16 4.81
N ARG A 55 -14.07 2.55 4.75
CA ARG A 55 -13.74 1.49 3.79
C ARG A 55 -12.97 0.37 4.47
N ARG A 56 -13.24 -0.87 4.12
CA ARG A 56 -12.44 -2.04 4.52
C ARG A 56 -11.54 -2.48 3.36
N TYR A 57 -10.55 -3.32 3.65
CA TYR A 57 -9.58 -3.79 2.66
C TYR A 57 -10.22 -4.33 1.37
N SER A 58 -11.36 -5.03 1.44
CA SER A 58 -12.04 -5.54 0.23
C SER A 58 -12.66 -4.45 -0.65
N ASP A 59 -12.91 -3.24 -0.14
CA ASP A 59 -13.28 -2.08 -0.99
C ASP A 59 -12.11 -1.65 -1.88
N PHE A 60 -10.90 -1.67 -1.33
CA PHE A 60 -9.69 -1.33 -2.09
C PHE A 60 -9.40 -2.40 -3.15
N VAL A 61 -9.64 -3.68 -2.83
CA VAL A 61 -9.56 -4.78 -3.80
C VAL A 61 -10.54 -4.57 -4.95
N TRP A 62 -11.80 -4.27 -4.64
CA TRP A 62 -12.82 -3.94 -5.64
C TRP A 62 -12.35 -2.79 -6.54
N LEU A 63 -11.86 -1.69 -5.96
CA LEU A 63 -11.37 -0.55 -6.75
C LEU A 63 -10.22 -0.96 -7.68
N ARG A 64 -9.21 -1.67 -7.16
CA ARG A 64 -8.08 -2.15 -7.97
C ARG A 64 -8.56 -3.00 -9.15
N ASP A 65 -9.46 -3.94 -8.90
CA ASP A 65 -9.92 -4.90 -9.90
C ASP A 65 -10.73 -4.20 -11.00
N ARG A 66 -11.61 -3.27 -10.63
CA ARG A 66 -12.35 -2.42 -11.58
C ARG A 66 -11.42 -1.59 -12.46
N LEU A 67 -10.42 -0.95 -11.87
CA LEU A 67 -9.43 -0.18 -12.63
C LEU A 67 -8.60 -1.07 -13.56
N PHE A 68 -8.18 -2.24 -13.09
CA PHE A 68 -7.41 -3.20 -13.89
C PHE A 68 -8.23 -3.77 -15.07
N GLU A 69 -9.54 -3.92 -14.90
CA GLU A 69 -10.43 -4.34 -15.98
C GLU A 69 -10.66 -3.23 -17.01
N LYS A 70 -10.89 -1.98 -16.57
CA LYS A 70 -11.28 -0.87 -17.44
C LYS A 70 -10.09 -0.19 -18.13
N TYR A 71 -8.92 -0.11 -17.48
CA TYR A 71 -7.75 0.63 -17.97
C TYR A 71 -6.62 -0.31 -18.39
N LYS A 72 -6.80 -1.00 -19.53
CA LYS A 72 -5.79 -1.89 -20.10
C LYS A 72 -4.56 -1.11 -20.54
N GLY A 73 -3.37 -1.61 -20.22
CA GLY A 73 -2.09 -0.95 -20.51
C GLY A 73 -1.66 0.08 -19.45
N VAL A 74 -2.50 0.38 -18.45
CA VAL A 74 -2.13 1.24 -17.32
C VAL A 74 -1.61 0.41 -16.15
N PHE A 75 -0.49 0.82 -15.56
CA PHE A 75 0.05 0.18 -14.36
C PHE A 75 -0.78 0.55 -13.12
N ILE A 76 -1.66 -0.35 -12.71
CA ILE A 76 -2.44 -0.19 -11.48
C ILE A 76 -1.55 -0.47 -10.26
N PRO A 77 -1.45 0.45 -9.28
CA PRO A 77 -0.63 0.25 -8.10
C PRO A 77 -1.00 -1.04 -7.34
N PRO A 78 -0.03 -1.79 -6.80
CA PRO A 78 -0.31 -3.00 -6.04
C PRO A 78 -0.95 -2.68 -4.69
N LEU A 79 -1.79 -3.59 -4.21
CA LEU A 79 -2.34 -3.56 -2.85
C LEU A 79 -1.41 -4.30 -1.88
N PRO A 80 -1.38 -3.93 -0.59
CA PRO A 80 -0.69 -4.72 0.43
C PRO A 80 -1.29 -6.12 0.54
N GLU A 81 -0.49 -7.09 0.98
CA GLU A 81 -0.93 -8.48 1.04
C GLU A 81 -2.19 -8.70 1.90
N LYS A 82 -3.01 -9.66 1.45
CA LYS A 82 -4.09 -10.19 2.26
C LYS A 82 -3.47 -11.10 3.32
N SER A 83 -3.46 -10.68 4.59
CA SER A 83 -3.03 -11.56 5.68
C SER A 83 -3.82 -12.86 5.64
N THR A 84 -3.13 -13.96 5.34
CA THR A 84 -3.67 -15.33 5.28
C THR A 84 -3.66 -16.00 6.65
N VAL A 85 -2.96 -15.42 7.63
CA VAL A 85 -2.81 -15.96 8.98
C VAL A 85 -3.63 -15.12 9.97
N GLU A 86 -4.65 -15.74 10.53
CA GLU A 86 -5.67 -15.06 11.34
C GLU A 86 -5.11 -14.36 12.58
N LYS A 87 -4.02 -14.88 13.16
CA LYS A 87 -3.33 -14.25 14.31
C LYS A 87 -2.68 -12.91 13.98
N PHE A 88 -2.21 -12.71 12.75
CA PHE A 88 -1.48 -11.50 12.36
C PHE A 88 -2.39 -10.40 11.81
N ARG A 89 -3.60 -10.74 11.33
CA ARG A 89 -4.50 -9.76 10.70
C ARG A 89 -4.97 -8.62 11.62
N PHE A 90 -4.86 -8.82 12.93
CA PHE A 90 -5.25 -7.86 13.96
C PHE A 90 -4.07 -7.32 14.78
N SER A 91 -2.83 -7.64 14.42
CA SER A 91 -1.69 -7.02 15.09
C SER A 91 -1.61 -5.54 14.70
N ALA A 92 -1.25 -4.69 15.66
CA ALA A 92 -1.14 -3.25 15.42
C ALA A 92 -0.13 -2.94 14.30
N GLU A 93 0.99 -3.66 14.28
CA GLU A 93 2.04 -3.55 13.25
C GLU A 93 1.50 -3.87 11.86
N PHE A 94 0.73 -4.95 11.71
CA PHE A 94 0.14 -5.32 10.43
C PHE A 94 -0.92 -4.31 9.97
N ILE A 95 -1.76 -3.86 10.89
CA ILE A 95 -2.80 -2.87 10.61
C ILE A 95 -2.18 -1.56 10.11
N GLU A 96 -1.13 -1.08 10.78
CA GLU A 96 -0.47 0.17 10.43
C GLU A 96 0.31 0.06 9.11
N MET A 97 1.06 -1.02 8.91
CA MET A 97 1.73 -1.31 7.63
C MET A 97 0.72 -1.33 6.47
N ARG A 98 -0.42 -2.01 6.66
CA ARG A 98 -1.48 -2.05 5.66
C ARG A 98 -2.09 -0.67 5.43
N ARG A 99 -2.38 0.09 6.48
CA ARG A 99 -2.94 1.45 6.37
C ARG A 99 -2.04 2.35 5.52
N GLN A 100 -0.73 2.34 5.78
CA GLN A 100 0.27 3.10 5.00
C GLN A 100 0.27 2.69 3.52
N ALA A 101 0.27 1.39 3.23
CA ALA A 101 0.26 0.90 1.86
C ALA A 101 -1.05 1.25 1.12
N LEU A 102 -2.20 1.21 1.81
CA LEU A 102 -3.49 1.64 1.25
C LEU A 102 -3.53 3.15 0.96
N ASP A 103 -2.92 3.95 1.83
CA ASP A 103 -2.76 5.41 1.63
C ASP A 103 -1.94 5.72 0.37
N VAL A 104 -0.81 5.04 0.20
CA VAL A 104 0.02 5.14 -1.00
C VAL A 104 -0.74 4.69 -2.25
N PHE A 105 -1.44 3.56 -2.17
CA PHE A 105 -2.22 3.00 -3.28
C PHE A 105 -3.24 4.01 -3.81
N VAL A 106 -4.09 4.56 -2.93
CA VAL A 106 -5.17 5.46 -3.38
C VAL A 106 -4.62 6.81 -3.87
N ASN A 107 -3.55 7.33 -3.27
CA ASN A 107 -2.91 8.56 -3.74
C ASN A 107 -2.22 8.39 -5.10
N ARG A 108 -1.65 7.22 -5.40
CA ARG A 108 -1.11 6.92 -6.74
C ARG A 108 -2.20 6.89 -7.80
N ILE A 109 -3.38 6.35 -7.46
CA ILE A 109 -4.55 6.39 -8.35
C ILE A 109 -5.04 7.84 -8.53
N ALA A 110 -5.20 8.57 -7.42
CA ALA A 110 -5.67 9.95 -7.43
C ALA A 110 -4.72 10.93 -8.14
N SER A 111 -3.42 10.65 -8.19
CA SER A 111 -2.44 11.47 -8.93
C SER A 111 -2.33 11.13 -10.41
N HIS A 112 -2.82 9.96 -10.84
CA HIS A 112 -2.77 9.54 -12.22
C HIS A 112 -3.84 10.24 -13.06
N HIS A 113 -3.43 10.86 -14.17
CA HIS A 113 -4.30 11.68 -15.03
C HIS A 113 -5.57 10.96 -15.53
N GLU A 114 -5.47 9.72 -15.99
CA GLU A 114 -6.63 8.91 -16.41
C GLU A 114 -7.41 8.31 -15.23
N LEU A 115 -6.74 7.61 -14.31
CA LEU A 115 -7.41 6.90 -13.21
C LEU A 115 -8.15 7.84 -12.25
N ARG A 116 -7.66 9.08 -12.05
CA ARG A 116 -8.32 10.11 -11.25
C ARG A 116 -9.75 10.41 -11.74
N GLN A 117 -9.99 10.28 -13.04
CA GLN A 117 -11.28 10.58 -13.65
C GLN A 117 -12.24 9.39 -13.61
N SER A 118 -11.81 8.24 -13.05
CA SER A 118 -12.62 7.02 -12.99
C SER A 118 -13.87 7.18 -12.13
N ASP A 119 -15.01 6.75 -12.67
CA ASP A 119 -16.27 6.62 -11.91
C ASP A 119 -16.16 5.62 -10.76
N ASP A 120 -15.31 4.60 -10.89
CA ASP A 120 -15.09 3.60 -9.84
C ASP A 120 -14.32 4.22 -8.66
N LEU A 121 -13.31 5.06 -8.95
CA LEU A 121 -12.63 5.84 -7.92
C LEU A 121 -13.61 6.80 -7.23
N ARG A 122 -14.42 7.50 -8.03
CA ARG A 122 -15.43 8.43 -7.51
C ARG A 122 -16.43 7.72 -6.59
N THR A 123 -16.91 6.56 -7.01
CA THR A 123 -17.80 5.71 -6.21
C THR A 123 -17.11 5.32 -4.90
N PHE A 124 -15.89 4.81 -4.99
CA PHE A 124 -15.08 4.45 -3.82
C PHE A 124 -14.90 5.62 -2.83
N LEU A 125 -14.73 6.86 -3.30
CA LEU A 125 -14.47 8.02 -2.43
C LEU A 125 -15.74 8.68 -1.87
N GLN A 126 -16.92 8.48 -2.48
CA GLN A 126 -18.11 9.28 -2.15
C GLN A 126 -19.29 8.50 -1.56
N VAL A 127 -19.52 7.26 -2.00
CA VAL A 127 -20.75 6.55 -1.64
C VAL A 127 -20.74 6.07 -0.18
N ASP A 128 -21.92 5.89 0.40
CA ASP A 128 -22.06 5.30 1.73
C ASP A 128 -21.68 3.80 1.75
N GLU A 129 -21.53 3.23 2.95
CA GLU A 129 -21.16 1.82 3.12
C GLU A 129 -22.18 0.84 2.52
N GLN A 130 -23.48 1.17 2.56
CA GLN A 130 -24.52 0.28 2.03
C GLN A 130 -24.42 0.17 0.51
N THR A 131 -24.21 1.30 -0.17
CA THR A 131 -23.99 1.35 -1.61
C THR A 131 -22.69 0.64 -1.99
N MET A 132 -21.62 0.84 -1.21
CA MET A 132 -20.34 0.17 -1.44
C MET A 132 -20.45 -1.36 -1.27
N GLU A 133 -21.19 -1.84 -0.27
CA GLU A 133 -21.40 -3.27 -0.07
C GLU A 133 -22.15 -3.93 -1.23
N ARG A 134 -23.15 -3.24 -1.80
CA ARG A 134 -23.86 -3.73 -3.01
C ARG A 134 -22.92 -3.85 -4.20
N ALA A 135 -22.08 -2.84 -4.45
CA ALA A 135 -21.13 -2.84 -5.55
C ALA A 135 -20.12 -4.00 -5.45
N ARG A 136 -19.60 -4.27 -4.24
CA ARG A 136 -18.75 -5.44 -3.99
C ARG A 136 -19.47 -6.77 -4.17
N SER A 137 -20.71 -6.86 -3.69
CA SER A 137 -21.49 -8.10 -3.72
C SER A 137 -21.85 -8.53 -5.15
N MET A 138 -22.10 -7.55 -6.04
CA MET A 138 -22.31 -7.82 -7.46
C MET A 138 -21.06 -8.43 -8.12
N GLU A 139 -19.86 -8.00 -7.73
CA GLU A 139 -18.61 -8.57 -8.25
C GLU A 139 -18.30 -9.98 -7.76
N ILE A 140 -18.65 -10.34 -6.51
CA ILE A 140 -18.41 -11.70 -6.00
C ILE A 140 -19.12 -12.76 -6.87
N GLY A 141 -20.26 -12.41 -7.49
CA GLY A 141 -20.95 -13.25 -8.48
C GLY A 141 -20.22 -13.40 -9.82
N ILE A 142 -19.43 -12.40 -10.22
CA ILE A 142 -18.66 -12.37 -11.48
C ILE A 142 -17.28 -13.02 -11.28
N PHE A 143 -16.62 -12.75 -10.16
CA PHE A 143 -15.28 -13.26 -9.84
C PHE A 143 -15.24 -14.74 -9.46
N LYS A 144 -16.36 -15.39 -9.06
CA LYS A 144 -16.41 -16.87 -8.99
C LYS A 144 -16.18 -17.57 -10.34
N LYS A 145 -16.31 -16.85 -11.47
CA LYS A 145 -16.02 -17.38 -12.82
C LYS A 145 -14.57 -17.15 -13.29
N LYS A 146 -13.77 -16.30 -12.63
CA LYS A 146 -12.46 -15.84 -13.10
C LYS A 146 -11.17 -16.40 -12.43
N PRO A 147 -11.16 -17.21 -11.35
CA PRO A 147 -9.90 -17.82 -10.88
C PRO A 147 -9.40 -18.89 -11.86
N ALA A 148 -10.31 -19.44 -12.68
CA ALA A 148 -9.96 -20.30 -13.81
C ALA A 148 -9.09 -19.55 -14.82
N ASP A 149 -9.36 -18.26 -15.07
CA ASP A 149 -8.68 -17.47 -16.10
C ASP A 149 -7.22 -17.14 -15.71
N LEU A 150 -6.95 -16.84 -14.43
CA LEU A 150 -5.57 -16.60 -13.97
C LEU A 150 -4.75 -17.90 -13.90
N MET A 151 -5.35 -19.01 -13.45
CA MET A 151 -4.71 -20.33 -13.50
C MET A 151 -4.56 -20.83 -14.94
N GLN A 152 -5.47 -20.48 -15.84
CA GLN A 152 -5.37 -20.75 -17.27
C GLN A 152 -4.21 -19.97 -17.86
N ILE A 153 -4.03 -18.68 -17.55
CA ILE A 153 -2.86 -17.93 -18.01
C ILE A 153 -1.55 -18.59 -17.51
N PHE A 154 -1.47 -19.01 -16.25
CA PHE A 154 -0.29 -19.73 -15.73
C PHE A 154 -0.10 -21.12 -16.38
N LYS A 155 -1.17 -21.87 -16.61
CA LYS A 155 -1.12 -23.16 -17.33
C LYS A 155 -0.83 -23.01 -18.81
N ASP A 156 -1.27 -21.93 -19.44
CA ASP A 156 -1.04 -21.60 -20.85
C ASP A 156 0.40 -21.17 -21.05
N VAL A 157 0.98 -20.43 -20.09
CA VAL A 157 2.42 -20.16 -20.08
C VAL A 157 3.21 -21.45 -19.88
N GLN A 158 2.81 -22.34 -18.97
CA GLN A 158 3.49 -23.63 -18.73
C GLN A 158 3.36 -24.61 -19.93
N SER A 159 2.19 -24.71 -20.55
CA SER A 159 1.95 -25.56 -21.71
C SER A 159 2.62 -25.02 -22.97
N LYS A 160 2.74 -23.70 -23.12
CA LYS A 160 3.55 -23.08 -24.18
C LYS A 160 5.05 -23.37 -24.07
N VAL A 161 5.57 -23.74 -22.89
CA VAL A 161 6.95 -24.26 -22.77
C VAL A 161 7.05 -25.74 -23.17
N SER A 162 5.94 -26.49 -23.16
CA SER A 162 5.93 -27.91 -23.53
C SER A 162 5.71 -28.15 -25.04
N ASP A 163 4.99 -27.26 -25.73
CA ASP A 163 4.72 -27.38 -27.17
C ASP A 163 5.87 -26.91 -28.10
N VAL A 164 6.99 -26.42 -27.54
CA VAL A 164 8.19 -26.07 -28.33
C VAL A 164 8.86 -27.32 -28.95
N VAL A 165 8.43 -28.53 -28.57
CA VAL A 165 8.94 -29.80 -29.12
C VAL A 165 8.22 -30.23 -30.42
N LEU A 166 7.10 -29.60 -30.81
CA LEU A 166 6.28 -30.08 -31.92
C LEU A 166 6.08 -29.08 -33.06
N GLY A 167 7.16 -28.44 -33.51
CA GLY A 167 7.40 -28.10 -34.93
C GLY A 167 6.29 -27.40 -35.74
N LYS A 168 5.35 -26.69 -35.11
CA LYS A 168 4.31 -25.91 -35.79
C LYS A 168 4.46 -24.45 -35.40
N GLU A 169 4.81 -23.66 -36.40
CA GLU A 169 4.78 -22.20 -36.50
C GLU A 169 5.01 -21.45 -35.19
N LYS A 170 6.23 -20.90 -35.04
CA LYS A 170 6.55 -19.96 -33.97
C LYS A 170 5.41 -18.93 -33.87
N PRO A 171 4.70 -18.80 -32.73
CA PRO A 171 3.89 -17.62 -32.51
C PRO A 171 4.83 -16.45 -32.74
N VAL A 172 4.46 -15.54 -33.63
CA VAL A 172 5.29 -14.40 -34.04
C VAL A 172 5.82 -13.76 -32.76
N ASP A 173 7.08 -14.07 -32.45
CA ASP A 173 7.84 -13.44 -31.40
C ASP A 173 8.23 -12.09 -31.98
N GLU A 174 7.24 -11.20 -32.08
CA GLU A 174 7.44 -9.77 -32.15
C GLU A 174 7.96 -9.32 -30.77
N SER A 175 9.09 -9.88 -30.36
CA SER A 175 9.99 -9.31 -29.37
C SER A 175 10.48 -8.00 -29.99
N ASN A 176 9.67 -6.94 -29.85
CA ASN A 176 10.09 -5.60 -30.13
C ASN A 176 11.41 -5.39 -29.35
N PRO A 177 12.55 -5.11 -30.03
CA PRO A 177 13.82 -4.91 -29.34
C PRO A 177 13.74 -3.85 -28.24
N GLU A 178 12.85 -2.87 -28.36
CA GLU A 178 12.58 -1.88 -27.31
C GLU A 178 11.85 -2.48 -26.10
N TYR A 179 10.91 -3.39 -26.32
CA TYR A 179 10.23 -4.11 -25.25
C TYR A 179 11.20 -4.97 -24.44
N GLU A 180 12.05 -5.74 -25.10
CA GLU A 180 13.05 -6.57 -24.39
C GLU A 180 14.08 -5.70 -23.65
N LYS A 181 14.49 -4.55 -24.21
CA LYS A 181 15.32 -3.58 -23.49
C LYS A 181 14.62 -3.04 -22.24
N LEU A 182 13.36 -2.63 -22.36
CA LEU A 182 12.58 -2.12 -21.23
C LEU A 182 12.37 -3.18 -20.15
N LYS A 183 12.03 -4.41 -20.57
CA LYS A 183 11.86 -5.57 -19.69
C LYS A 183 13.15 -5.89 -18.91
N ASN A 184 14.28 -5.95 -19.61
CA ASN A 184 15.58 -6.15 -18.96
C ASN A 184 15.94 -5.02 -17.99
N TYR A 185 15.63 -3.77 -18.36
CA TYR A 185 15.81 -2.62 -17.47
C TYR A 185 14.95 -2.72 -16.20
N ILE A 186 13.69 -3.14 -16.32
CA ILE A 186 12.79 -3.37 -15.17
C ILE A 186 13.36 -4.45 -14.26
N PHE A 187 13.85 -5.58 -14.79
CA PHE A 187 14.45 -6.63 -13.97
C PHE A 187 15.71 -6.16 -13.23
N GLN A 188 16.58 -5.39 -13.89
CA GLN A 188 17.75 -4.81 -13.23
C GLN A 188 17.37 -3.84 -12.12
N LEU A 189 16.34 -3.02 -12.33
CA LEU A 189 15.80 -2.14 -11.29
C LEU A 189 15.23 -2.94 -10.11
N GLU A 190 14.54 -4.05 -10.38
CA GLU A 190 14.03 -4.95 -9.34
C GLU A 190 15.16 -5.53 -8.49
N ASP A 191 16.25 -6.00 -9.12
CA ASP A 191 17.44 -6.50 -8.42
C ASP A 191 18.07 -5.41 -7.53
N HIS A 192 18.23 -4.20 -8.07
CA HIS A 192 18.79 -3.07 -7.32
C HIS A 192 17.90 -2.68 -6.13
N LEU A 193 16.58 -2.67 -6.32
CA LEU A 193 15.61 -2.38 -5.25
C LEU A 193 15.62 -3.47 -4.18
N ALA A 194 15.71 -4.74 -4.56
CA ALA A 194 15.80 -5.86 -3.63
C ALA A 194 17.06 -5.77 -2.77
N GLU A 195 18.21 -5.43 -3.37
CA GLU A 195 19.45 -5.28 -2.60
C GLU A 195 19.40 -4.04 -1.69
N ALA A 196 18.88 -2.91 -2.17
CA ALA A 196 18.66 -1.73 -1.35
C ALA A 196 17.75 -2.00 -0.15
N GLN A 197 16.67 -2.76 -0.34
CA GLN A 197 15.79 -3.20 0.73
C GLN A 197 16.54 -4.05 1.76
N LYS A 198 17.36 -5.02 1.33
CA LYS A 198 18.19 -5.83 2.25
C LYS A 198 19.17 -4.96 3.03
N HIS A 199 19.78 -3.96 2.41
CA HIS A 199 20.66 -3.01 3.10
C HIS A 199 19.90 -2.19 4.16
N ALA A 200 18.73 -1.65 3.81
CA ALA A 200 17.89 -0.90 4.75
C ALA A 200 17.45 -1.76 5.94
N TYR A 201 17.02 -3.00 5.69
CA TYR A 201 16.65 -3.94 6.74
C TYR A 201 17.84 -4.25 7.67
N ARG A 202 19.03 -4.50 7.11
CA ARG A 202 20.26 -4.72 7.89
C ARG A 202 20.59 -3.50 8.75
N LEU A 203 20.44 -2.29 8.21
CA LEU A 203 20.71 -1.06 8.95
C LEU A 203 19.77 -0.91 10.16
N VAL A 204 18.45 -1.09 9.95
CA VAL A 204 17.46 -1.05 11.04
C VAL A 204 17.76 -2.10 12.10
N LYS A 205 18.10 -3.34 11.68
CA LYS A 205 18.48 -4.41 12.60
C LYS A 205 19.72 -4.04 13.43
N ARG A 206 20.76 -3.50 12.80
CA ARG A 206 21.99 -3.05 13.48
C ARG A 206 21.73 -1.92 14.46
N HIS A 207 20.88 -0.95 14.11
CA HIS A 207 20.47 0.10 15.05
C HIS A 207 19.74 -0.46 16.27
N ARG A 208 18.87 -1.46 16.08
CA ARG A 208 18.18 -2.12 17.19
C ARG A 208 19.14 -2.90 18.10
N GLU A 209 20.07 -3.66 17.52
CA GLU A 209 21.12 -4.38 18.26
C GLU A 209 22.00 -3.41 19.05
N LEU A 210 22.45 -2.31 18.43
CA LEU A 210 23.24 -1.28 19.10
C LEU A 210 22.47 -0.64 20.26
N GLY A 211 21.19 -0.31 20.07
CA GLY A 211 20.33 0.22 21.15
C GLY A 211 20.20 -0.75 22.31
N GLN A 212 20.11 -2.05 22.03
CA GLN A 212 20.09 -3.08 23.07
C GLN A 212 21.43 -3.17 23.81
N SER A 213 22.56 -3.20 23.10
CA SER A 213 23.89 -3.23 23.71
C SER A 213 24.16 -1.98 24.56
N LEU A 214 23.73 -0.79 24.11
CA LEU A 214 23.83 0.44 24.91
C LEU A 214 22.95 0.38 26.16
N SER A 215 21.75 -0.19 26.07
CA SER A 215 20.90 -0.40 27.24
C SER A 215 21.51 -1.37 28.26
N GLU A 216 22.11 -2.46 27.79
CA GLU A 216 22.81 -3.43 28.64
C GLU A 216 24.07 -2.82 29.28
N PHE A 217 24.83 -2.04 28.52
CA PHE A 217 25.96 -1.27 29.04
C PHE A 217 25.52 -0.28 30.13
N GLY A 218 24.47 0.51 29.89
CA GLY A 218 23.94 1.45 30.89
C GLY A 218 23.54 0.75 32.20
N LYS A 219 22.88 -0.42 32.11
CA LYS A 219 22.56 -1.25 33.28
C LYS A 219 23.82 -1.73 34.01
N ALA A 220 24.83 -2.21 33.29
CA ALA A 220 26.07 -2.69 33.89
C ALA A 220 26.83 -1.54 34.59
N VAL A 221 26.91 -0.37 33.96
CA VAL A 221 27.52 0.84 34.55
C VAL A 221 26.77 1.27 35.81
N LYS A 222 25.44 1.21 35.82
CA LYS A 222 24.65 1.51 37.01
C LYS A 222 24.93 0.53 38.16
N LEU A 223 25.00 -0.78 37.87
CA LEU A 223 25.35 -1.80 38.87
C LEU A 223 26.77 -1.61 39.44
N LEU A 224 27.71 -1.17 38.60
CA LEU A 224 29.04 -0.79 39.07
C LEU A 224 28.96 0.43 39.99
N GLY A 225 28.17 1.44 39.63
CA GLY A 225 27.90 2.60 40.48
C GLY A 225 27.32 2.24 41.85
N ASP A 226 26.41 1.26 41.89
CA ASP A 226 25.83 0.75 43.14
C ASP A 226 26.84 -0.04 43.99
N SER A 227 27.91 -0.56 43.37
CA SER A 227 29.00 -1.28 44.04
C SER A 227 30.12 -0.36 44.53
N GLU A 228 30.18 0.87 43.99
CA GLU A 228 31.20 1.88 44.29
C GLU A 228 30.68 2.95 45.27
N GLY A 229 31.55 3.44 46.15
CA GLY A 229 31.19 4.49 47.11
C GLY A 229 31.36 5.91 46.59
N ASN A 230 30.84 6.88 47.36
CA ASN A 230 31.15 8.31 47.24
C ASN A 230 30.82 8.92 45.84
N ALA A 231 31.65 9.86 45.38
CA ALA A 231 31.43 10.57 44.13
C ALA A 231 31.53 9.68 42.88
N LEU A 232 32.32 8.60 42.94
CA LEU A 232 32.54 7.69 41.82
C LEU A 232 31.30 6.83 41.56
N GLY A 233 30.69 6.27 42.61
CA GLY A 233 29.42 5.54 42.49
C GLY A 233 28.31 6.41 41.88
N LYS A 234 28.18 7.65 42.36
CA LYS A 234 27.20 8.62 41.81
C LYS A 234 27.44 8.91 40.33
N ALA A 235 28.69 9.11 39.92
CA ALA A 235 29.05 9.38 38.53
C ALA A 235 28.69 8.21 37.59
N PHE A 236 28.92 6.97 38.01
CA PHE A 236 28.54 5.79 37.25
C PHE A 236 27.02 5.61 37.18
N SER A 237 26.30 5.78 38.28
CA SER A 237 24.83 5.68 38.28
C SER A 237 24.16 6.75 37.41
N GLU A 238 24.72 7.97 37.37
CA GLU A 238 24.27 9.03 36.45
C GLU A 238 24.59 8.71 34.98
N LEU A 239 25.76 8.13 34.69
CA LEU A 239 26.15 7.74 33.34
C LEU A 239 25.27 6.59 32.80
N GLY A 240 24.99 5.58 33.62
CA GLY A 240 24.17 4.43 33.22
C GLY A 240 22.67 4.71 33.09
N ALA A 241 22.21 5.86 33.58
CA ALA A 241 20.82 6.31 33.47
C ALA A 241 20.52 7.17 32.23
N LYS A 242 21.56 7.57 31.49
CA LYS A 242 21.45 8.27 30.20
C LYS A 242 21.31 7.27 29.05
#